data_AF-A0A0D2DA74-F1
#
_entry.id   AF-A0A0D2DA74-F1
#
_cell.length_a   1.000
_cell.length_b   1.000
_cell.length_c   1.000
_cell.angle_alpha   90.00
_cell.angle_beta   90.00
_cell.angle_gamma   90.00
#
_symmetry.space_group_name_H-M   'P 1'
#
loop_
_entity.id
_entity.type
_entity.pdbx_description
1 polymer ?
#
loop_
_entity_poly.entity_id
_entity_poly.type
_entity_poly.pdbx_seq_one_letter_code
_entity_poly.pdbx_strand_id
1 'polypeptide(L)'
;MICQQTGWSGQPVKAHDSTGDPALRLKPVEDHRRLRVTFNGSVSDILPWKFTPQQREVRVLPGETALAFYTATNKGDADIIGVATYSVTPAQVAPYFSKIQCFCFEEQRLNAGETVDMPVFFFIDPEFAKDPQMRGIDTITLSYTFFKAKYDKNGVLTTIPMAMAGA
;
A
#
# COMPACT_ATOMS: atom_id res chain seq x y z
N MET A 1 -22.36 16.00 -10.50
CA MET A 1 -21.61 15.89 -9.23
C MET A 1 -21.92 14.56 -8.55
N ILE A 2 -21.55 13.41 -9.15
CA ILE A 2 -22.01 12.06 -8.72
C ILE A 2 -20.87 11.02 -8.56
N CYS A 3 -19.60 11.35 -8.86
CA CYS A 3 -18.51 10.36 -8.85
C CYS A 3 -17.70 10.25 -7.53
N GLN A 4 -18.02 11.01 -6.47
CA GLN A 4 -17.18 11.06 -5.27
C GLN A 4 -17.58 10.10 -4.14
N GLN A 5 -18.70 9.39 -4.24
CA GLN A 5 -19.29 8.71 -3.08
C GLN A 5 -19.22 7.17 -3.11
N THR A 6 -18.82 6.57 -4.23
CA THR A 6 -18.76 5.10 -4.33
C THR A 6 -17.34 4.67 -4.71
N GLY A 7 -16.52 4.37 -3.70
CA GLY A 7 -15.28 3.63 -3.89
C GLY A 7 -15.59 2.20 -4.32
N TRP A 8 -15.75 1.99 -5.63
CA TRP A 8 -15.86 0.68 -6.24
C TRP A 8 -14.42 0.12 -6.38
N SER A 9 -14.19 -1.14 -6.00
CA SER A 9 -12.93 -1.93 -6.13
C SER A 9 -11.92 -1.91 -4.96
N GLY A 10 -12.30 -1.44 -3.77
CA GLY A 10 -11.43 -1.52 -2.59
C GLY A 10 -10.39 -0.40 -2.48
N GLN A 11 -10.55 0.67 -3.26
CA GLN A 11 -9.84 1.93 -3.04
C GLN A 11 -10.49 2.70 -1.89
N PRO A 12 -9.72 3.13 -0.87
CA PRO A 12 -10.27 3.88 0.25
C PRO A 12 -10.83 5.22 -0.22
N VAL A 13 -12.09 5.49 0.12
CA VAL A 13 -12.72 6.81 -0.03
C VAL A 13 -12.13 7.72 1.04
N LYS A 14 -11.77 8.96 0.70
CA LYS A 14 -11.41 9.96 1.73
C LYS A 14 -12.60 10.10 2.68
N ALA A 15 -12.43 9.69 3.93
CA ALA A 15 -13.46 9.80 4.94
C ALA A 15 -13.87 11.27 5.12
N HIS A 16 -15.19 11.47 5.04
CA HIS A 16 -15.90 12.66 5.46
C HIS A 16 -15.61 12.96 6.94
N ASP A 17 -15.60 14.24 7.33
CA ASP A 17 -15.39 14.82 8.67
C ASP A 17 -13.94 14.98 9.17
N SER A 18 -13.30 16.08 8.75
CA SER A 18 -12.03 16.59 9.26
C SER A 18 -12.20 17.81 10.19
N THR A 19 -12.97 17.66 11.27
CA THR A 19 -13.12 18.66 12.34
C THR A 19 -12.31 18.34 13.61
N GLY A 20 -11.39 17.36 13.56
CA GLY A 20 -10.52 16.99 14.68
C GLY A 20 -9.03 16.98 14.29
N ASP A 21 -8.16 17.30 15.24
CA ASP A 21 -6.71 17.19 15.10
C ASP A 21 -6.33 15.73 14.76
N PRO A 22 -5.68 15.45 13.61
CA PRO A 22 -5.28 14.11 13.20
C PRO A 22 -4.47 13.37 14.26
N ALA A 23 -3.73 14.09 15.11
CA ALA A 23 -2.98 13.52 16.22
C ALA A 23 -3.88 12.78 17.23
N LEU A 24 -5.17 13.14 17.34
CA LEU A 24 -6.12 12.45 18.21
C LEU A 24 -6.45 11.03 17.73
N ARG A 25 -6.32 10.75 16.43
CA ARG A 25 -6.55 9.40 15.85
C ARG A 25 -5.36 8.46 16.06
N LEU A 26 -4.19 8.98 16.42
CA LEU A 26 -2.96 8.21 16.67
C LEU A 26 -2.80 7.76 18.13
N LYS A 27 -3.91 7.60 18.85
CA LYS A 27 -3.93 7.08 20.22
C LYS A 27 -4.26 5.60 20.21
N PRO A 28 -3.32 4.72 20.63
CA PRO A 28 -3.58 3.28 20.68
C PRO A 28 -4.76 2.94 21.58
N VAL A 29 -5.64 2.05 21.12
CA VAL A 29 -6.71 1.48 21.92
C VAL A 29 -6.14 0.30 22.70
N GLU A 30 -5.67 0.56 23.92
CA GLU A 30 -4.95 -0.43 24.76
C GLU A 30 -5.80 -1.65 25.16
N ASP A 31 -7.11 -1.47 25.30
CA ASP A 31 -8.05 -2.56 25.65
C ASP A 31 -8.42 -3.46 24.44
N HIS A 32 -7.88 -3.18 23.25
CA HIS A 32 -8.10 -4.00 22.07
C HIS A 32 -6.98 -5.03 21.88
N ARG A 33 -7.30 -6.15 21.25
CA ARG A 33 -6.29 -7.13 20.84
C ARG A 33 -5.37 -6.55 19.77
N ARG A 34 -4.11 -6.98 19.74
CA ARG A 34 -3.17 -6.61 18.66
C ARG A 34 -3.60 -7.27 17.35
N LEU A 35 -3.73 -6.48 16.30
CA LEU A 35 -4.02 -6.90 14.93
C LEU A 35 -2.72 -7.32 14.26
N ARG A 36 -2.77 -8.46 13.56
CA ARG A 36 -1.65 -8.95 12.76
C ARG A 36 -1.71 -8.33 11.37
N VAL A 37 -0.73 -7.50 11.04
CA VAL A 37 -0.57 -6.94 9.70
C VAL A 37 0.51 -7.74 8.98
N THR A 38 0.13 -8.38 7.89
CA THR A 38 1.01 -9.18 7.03
C THR A 38 1.35 -8.38 5.77
N PHE A 39 2.59 -8.52 5.30
CA PHE A 39 3.08 -7.78 4.13
C PHE A 39 3.32 -8.74 2.98
N ASN A 40 2.78 -8.41 1.82
CA ASN A 40 3.03 -9.08 0.57
C ASN A 40 3.60 -8.09 -0.44
N GLY A 41 4.59 -8.53 -1.21
CA GLY A 41 5.22 -7.78 -2.28
C GLY A 41 5.32 -8.65 -3.52
N SER A 42 4.79 -8.16 -4.64
CA SER A 42 4.87 -8.78 -5.95
C SER A 42 5.33 -7.77 -7.00
N VAL A 43 5.80 -8.27 -8.13
CA VAL A 43 6.17 -7.48 -9.30
C VAL A 43 5.43 -8.05 -10.51
N SER A 44 5.15 -7.21 -11.50
CA SER A 44 4.67 -7.67 -12.80
C SER A 44 5.79 -8.42 -13.54
N ASP A 45 5.47 -9.48 -14.29
CA ASP A 45 6.45 -10.34 -14.98
C ASP A 45 7.38 -9.57 -15.94
N ILE A 46 6.93 -8.44 -16.48
CA ILE A 46 7.70 -7.57 -17.39
C ILE A 46 8.74 -6.70 -16.69
N LEU A 47 8.72 -6.66 -15.36
CA LEU A 47 9.59 -5.84 -14.53
C LEU A 47 10.65 -6.77 -13.92
N PRO A 48 11.92 -6.71 -14.36
CA PRO A 48 13.01 -7.56 -13.85
C PRO A 48 13.47 -7.05 -12.48
N TRP A 49 12.54 -6.84 -11.55
CA TRP A 49 12.81 -6.42 -10.19
C TRP A 49 12.60 -7.57 -9.23
N LYS A 50 13.36 -7.59 -8.15
CA LYS A 50 13.04 -8.37 -6.96
C LYS A 50 12.45 -7.42 -5.95
N PHE A 51 11.21 -7.65 -5.55
CA PHE A 51 10.53 -6.85 -4.53
C PHE A 51 10.03 -7.75 -3.42
N THR A 52 10.52 -7.54 -2.20
CA THR A 52 10.18 -8.39 -1.05
C THR A 52 10.05 -7.57 0.21
N PRO A 53 9.06 -7.84 1.07
CA PRO A 53 9.00 -7.22 2.40
C PRO A 53 10.17 -7.72 3.26
N GLN A 54 10.79 -6.83 4.03
CA GLN A 54 11.83 -7.19 5.00
C GLN A 54 11.21 -7.91 6.20
N GLN A 55 10.05 -7.45 6.66
CA GLN A 55 9.25 -8.10 7.72
C GLN A 55 8.03 -8.79 7.10
N ARG A 56 7.76 -10.06 7.47
CA ARG A 56 6.56 -10.77 7.00
C ARG A 56 5.29 -10.28 7.67
N GLU A 57 5.38 -9.94 8.95
CA GLU A 57 4.25 -9.44 9.74
C GLU A 57 4.71 -8.50 10.86
N VAL A 58 3.79 -7.64 11.30
CA VAL A 58 3.88 -6.84 12.52
C VAL A 58 2.57 -6.93 13.30
N ARG A 59 2.61 -6.68 14.61
CA ARG A 59 1.43 -6.72 15.49
C ARG A 59 1.20 -5.36 16.13
N VAL A 60 0.09 -4.73 15.79
CA VAL A 60 -0.21 -3.33 16.15
C VAL A 60 -1.59 -3.21 16.78
N LEU A 61 -1.77 -2.28 17.69
CA LEU A 61 -3.09 -1.88 18.19
C LEU A 61 -3.75 -0.90 17.19
N PRO A 62 -5.09 -0.87 17.11
CA PRO A 62 -5.79 0.26 16.47
C PRO A 62 -5.31 1.58 17.11
N GLY A 63 -4.90 2.54 16.29
CA GLY A 63 -4.30 3.83 16.68
C GLY A 63 -2.78 3.80 16.86
N GLU A 64 -2.15 2.63 16.94
CA GLU A 64 -0.68 2.49 17.01
C GLU A 64 -0.08 2.67 15.62
N THR A 65 0.92 3.56 15.52
CA THR A 65 1.68 3.75 14.28
C THR A 65 2.73 2.66 14.13
N ALA A 66 2.93 2.21 12.90
CA ALA A 66 3.91 1.20 12.57
C ALA A 66 4.66 1.50 11.29
N LEU A 67 5.91 1.05 11.27
CA LEU A 67 6.84 1.16 10.16
C LEU A 67 7.19 -0.24 9.67
N ALA A 68 7.03 -0.47 8.38
CA ALA A 68 7.49 -1.68 7.70
C ALA A 68 8.38 -1.30 6.53
N PHE A 69 9.29 -2.18 6.15
CA PHE A 69 10.22 -1.94 5.05
C PHE A 69 10.03 -2.99 3.97
N TYR A 70 10.12 -2.54 2.72
CA TYR A 70 10.27 -3.42 1.58
C TYR A 70 11.60 -3.14 0.89
N THR A 71 12.20 -4.16 0.31
CA THR A 71 13.42 -4.01 -0.49
C THR A 71 13.07 -4.25 -1.95
N ALA A 72 13.41 -3.29 -2.82
CA ALA A 72 13.36 -3.45 -4.27
C ALA A 72 14.78 -3.48 -4.86
N THR A 73 15.05 -4.44 -5.72
CA THR A 73 16.30 -4.55 -6.47
C THR A 73 16.01 -4.62 -7.95
N ASN A 74 16.57 -3.71 -8.74
CA ASN A 74 16.55 -3.82 -10.19
C ASN A 74 17.57 -4.86 -10.65
N LYS A 75 17.09 -6.00 -11.17
CA LYS A 75 17.94 -7.06 -11.75
C LYS A 75 18.12 -6.91 -13.26
N GLY A 76 17.58 -5.85 -13.86
CA GLY A 76 17.80 -5.51 -15.26
C GLY A 76 19.19 -4.92 -15.50
N ASP A 77 19.54 -4.85 -16.78
CA ASP A 77 20.75 -4.24 -17.33
C ASP A 77 20.58 -2.75 -17.69
N ALA A 78 19.37 -2.23 -17.54
CA ALA A 78 19.03 -0.84 -17.79
C ALA A 78 18.29 -0.22 -16.59
N ASP A 79 18.28 1.10 -16.56
CA ASP A 79 17.48 1.87 -15.60
C ASP A 79 16.00 1.65 -15.90
N ILE A 80 15.22 1.36 -14.86
CA ILE A 80 13.79 1.11 -15.00
C ILE A 80 13.04 2.01 -14.02
N ILE A 81 11.91 2.54 -14.50
CA ILE A 81 10.97 3.27 -13.67
C ILE A 81 9.80 2.33 -13.37
N GLY A 82 9.56 2.13 -12.08
CA GLY A 82 8.45 1.34 -11.55
C GLY A 82 7.42 2.22 -10.86
N VAL A 83 6.16 1.83 -10.94
CA VAL A 83 5.07 2.39 -10.14
C VAL A 83 4.41 1.25 -9.39
N ALA A 84 4.19 1.43 -8.09
CA ALA A 84 3.52 0.43 -7.28
C ALA A 84 2.04 0.75 -7.15
N THR A 85 1.21 -0.29 -7.05
CA THR A 85 -0.14 -0.17 -6.49
C THR A 85 -0.23 -1.02 -5.24
N TYR A 86 -1.25 -0.77 -4.42
CA TYR A 86 -1.47 -1.57 -3.22
C TYR A 86 -2.93 -1.94 -3.05
N SER A 87 -3.16 -3.00 -2.30
CA SER A 87 -4.47 -3.41 -1.82
C SER A 87 -4.40 -3.84 -0.36
N VAL A 88 -5.52 -3.68 0.35
CA VAL A 88 -5.69 -4.11 1.73
C VAL A 88 -6.76 -5.19 1.76
N THR A 89 -6.45 -6.32 2.39
CA THR A 89 -7.36 -7.46 2.54
C THR A 89 -7.52 -7.79 4.02
N PRO A 90 -8.74 -8.05 4.53
CA PRO A 90 -10.03 -7.96 3.85
C PRO A 90 -10.40 -6.53 3.42
N ALA A 91 -11.13 -6.38 2.31
CA ALA A 91 -11.46 -5.07 1.73
C ALA A 91 -12.25 -4.15 2.69
N GLN A 92 -13.05 -4.74 3.58
CA GLN A 92 -13.79 -4.01 4.62
C GLN A 92 -12.89 -3.28 5.64
N VAL A 93 -11.60 -3.65 5.72
CA VAL A 93 -10.61 -2.97 6.55
C VAL A 93 -9.99 -1.76 5.85
N ALA A 94 -10.05 -1.71 4.51
CA ALA A 94 -9.40 -0.66 3.73
C ALA A 94 -9.76 0.78 4.18
N PRO A 95 -11.00 1.10 4.59
CA PRO A 95 -11.34 2.43 5.12
C PRO A 95 -10.62 2.78 6.43
N TYR A 96 -10.32 1.77 7.26
CA TYR A 96 -9.63 1.94 8.53
C TYR A 96 -8.11 1.92 8.37
N PHE A 97 -7.59 1.39 7.26
CA PHE A 97 -6.16 1.31 7.03
C PHE A 97 -5.63 2.64 6.46
N SER A 98 -5.06 3.46 7.34
CA SER A 98 -4.52 4.77 6.97
C SER A 98 -3.01 4.71 6.76
N LYS A 99 -2.59 4.90 5.51
CA LYS A 99 -1.17 5.10 5.18
C LYS A 99 -0.82 6.56 5.39
N ILE A 100 0.10 6.82 6.31
CA ILE A 100 0.59 8.17 6.57
C ILE A 100 1.59 8.55 5.48
N GLN A 101 2.44 7.61 5.07
CA GLN A 101 3.44 7.84 4.02
C GLN A 101 3.59 6.56 3.18
N CYS A 102 3.46 6.71 1.86
CA CYS A 102 3.62 5.59 0.94
C CYS A 102 4.41 5.97 -0.32
N PHE A 103 5.35 5.11 -0.71
CA PHE A 103 5.95 5.08 -2.05
C PHE A 103 4.95 4.75 -3.20
N CYS A 104 3.68 4.46 -2.86
CA CYS A 104 2.64 3.87 -3.71
C CYS A 104 2.24 4.69 -4.94
N PHE A 105 2.73 5.92 -5.10
CA PHE A 105 2.32 6.79 -6.19
C PHE A 105 3.47 7.61 -6.76
N GLU A 106 4.69 7.33 -6.31
CA GLU A 106 5.88 7.98 -6.81
C GLU A 106 6.60 7.00 -7.74
N GLU A 107 6.96 7.52 -8.91
CA GLU A 107 7.81 6.82 -9.84
C GLU A 107 9.15 6.50 -9.16
N GLN A 108 9.39 5.21 -8.94
CA GLN A 108 10.67 4.75 -8.41
C GLN A 108 11.57 4.45 -9.59
N ARG A 109 12.58 5.28 -9.83
CA ARG A 109 13.66 4.95 -10.76
C ARG A 109 14.72 4.17 -10.01
N LEU A 110 15.01 2.95 -10.46
CA LEU A 110 16.15 2.17 -9.99
C LEU A 110 17.12 1.97 -11.16
N ASN A 111 18.38 2.33 -10.93
CA ASN A 111 19.45 2.09 -11.88
C ASN A 111 19.70 0.57 -12.03
N ALA A 112 20.37 0.17 -13.11
CA ALA A 112 20.74 -1.24 -13.28
C ALA A 112 21.53 -1.78 -12.07
N GLY A 113 21.05 -2.88 -11.48
CA GLY A 113 21.65 -3.49 -10.28
C GLY A 113 21.37 -2.79 -8.94
N GLU A 114 20.69 -1.64 -8.95
CA GLU A 114 20.44 -0.86 -7.73
C GLU A 114 19.45 -1.56 -6.80
N THR A 115 19.71 -1.47 -5.49
CA THR A 115 18.81 -1.93 -4.43
C THR A 115 18.45 -0.78 -3.51
N VAL A 116 17.17 -0.62 -3.24
CA VAL A 116 16.62 0.44 -2.38
C VAL A 116 15.65 -0.16 -1.36
N ASP A 117 15.74 0.34 -0.14
CA ASP A 117 14.78 0.06 0.92
C ASP A 117 13.70 1.14 0.95
N MET A 118 12.44 0.71 0.88
CA MET A 118 11.26 1.55 0.79
C MET A 118 10.43 1.41 2.07
N PRO A 119 10.42 2.45 2.94
CA PRO A 119 9.62 2.44 4.15
C PRO A 119 8.12 2.64 3.85
N VAL A 120 7.27 1.99 4.63
CA VAL A 120 5.82 2.17 4.67
C VAL A 120 5.42 2.52 6.09
N PHE A 121 4.90 3.73 6.27
CA PHE A 121 4.39 4.21 7.55
C PHE A 121 2.87 4.22 7.53
N PHE A 122 2.25 3.49 8.46
CA PHE A 122 0.80 3.28 8.50
C PHE A 122 0.30 3.18 9.93
N PHE A 123 -1.02 3.33 10.08
CA PHE A 123 -1.75 2.96 11.30
C PHE A 123 -3.12 2.41 10.91
N ILE A 124 -3.74 1.72 11.86
CA ILE A 124 -5.13 1.28 11.72
C ILE A 124 -5.97 2.25 12.54
N ASP A 125 -7.01 2.82 11.96
CA ASP A 125 -7.84 3.79 12.64
C ASP A 125 -8.50 3.21 13.90
N PRO A 126 -8.49 3.93 15.04
CA PRO A 126 -9.12 3.45 16.28
C PRO A 126 -10.63 3.20 16.15
N GLU A 127 -11.31 3.78 15.15
CA GLU A 127 -12.71 3.45 14.84
C GLU A 127 -12.91 1.97 14.46
N PHE A 128 -11.86 1.29 13.98
CA PHE A 128 -11.85 -0.15 13.75
C PHE A 128 -12.31 -0.94 14.99
N ALA A 129 -11.87 -0.52 16.18
CA ALA A 129 -12.21 -1.21 17.44
C ALA A 129 -13.69 -1.03 17.83
N LYS A 130 -14.37 -0.01 17.30
CA LYS A 130 -15.76 0.33 17.60
C LYS A 130 -16.75 -0.29 16.60
N ASP A 131 -16.29 -0.65 15.40
CA ASP A 131 -17.14 -1.21 14.35
C ASP A 131 -17.45 -2.70 14.61
N PRO A 132 -18.74 -3.08 14.79
CA PRO A 132 -19.16 -4.47 14.92
C PRO A 132 -18.73 -5.38 13.77
N GLN A 133 -18.60 -4.86 12.54
CA GLN A 133 -18.17 -5.63 11.37
C GLN A 133 -16.69 -6.04 11.43
N MET A 134 -15.88 -5.33 12.21
CA MET A 134 -14.44 -5.60 12.35
C MET A 134 -14.13 -6.61 13.47
N ARG A 135 -15.11 -6.98 14.31
CA ARG A 135 -14.90 -7.83 15.50
C ARG A 135 -14.29 -9.20 15.18
N GLY A 136 -14.49 -9.74 13.98
CA GLY A 136 -13.93 -11.03 13.53
C GLY A 136 -12.62 -10.94 12.75
N ILE A 137 -12.07 -9.75 12.53
CA ILE A 137 -10.86 -9.56 11.73
C ILE A 137 -9.65 -9.41 12.65
N ASP A 138 -8.74 -10.38 12.55
CA ASP A 138 -7.48 -10.38 13.31
C ASP A 138 -6.25 -10.15 12.44
N THR A 139 -6.40 -10.44 11.14
CA THR A 139 -5.32 -10.40 10.18
C THR A 139 -5.69 -9.47 9.05
N ILE A 140 -4.77 -8.56 8.77
CA ILE A 140 -4.84 -7.61 7.66
C ILE A 140 -3.64 -7.90 6.77
N THR A 141 -3.85 -7.99 5.48
CA THR A 141 -2.78 -8.18 4.50
C THR A 141 -2.65 -6.95 3.65
N LEU A 142 -1.48 -6.34 3.71
CA LEU A 142 -1.07 -5.25 2.86
C LEU A 142 -0.27 -5.82 1.69
N SER A 143 -0.88 -5.83 0.51
CA SER A 143 -0.25 -6.32 -0.71
C SER A 143 0.18 -5.15 -1.58
N TYR A 144 1.43 -5.19 -2.04
CA TYR A 144 1.96 -4.25 -3.03
C TYR A 144 2.35 -4.99 -4.30
N THR A 145 2.03 -4.39 -5.44
CA THR A 145 2.42 -4.89 -6.75
C THR A 145 3.13 -3.79 -7.52
N PHE A 146 4.37 -4.03 -7.93
CA PHE A 146 5.11 -3.11 -8.80
C PHE A 146 4.85 -3.40 -10.28
N PHE A 147 4.59 -2.34 -11.05
CA PHE A 147 4.44 -2.37 -12.49
C PHE A 147 5.52 -1.53 -13.15
N LYS A 148 5.96 -1.94 -14.34
CA LYS A 148 6.85 -1.11 -15.18
C LYS A 148 6.07 0.09 -15.69
N ALA A 149 6.55 1.30 -15.39
CA ALA A 149 6.05 2.52 -16.01
C ALA A 149 6.72 2.70 -17.38
N LYS A 150 5.94 3.05 -18.39
CA LYS A 150 6.45 3.61 -19.65
C LYS A 150 5.76 4.93 -19.90
N TYR A 151 6.53 5.95 -20.26
CA TYR A 151 5.94 7.14 -20.85
C TYR A 151 5.65 6.86 -22.32
N ASP A 152 4.47 7.27 -22.76
CA ASP A 152 4.23 7.39 -24.19
C ASP A 152 5.04 8.57 -24.78
N LYS A 153 5.03 8.69 -26.10
CA LYS A 153 5.68 9.79 -26.84
C LYS A 153 5.21 11.20 -26.46
N ASN A 154 4.11 11.32 -25.72
CA ASN A 154 3.54 12.58 -25.26
C ASN A 154 3.86 12.86 -23.77
N GLY A 155 4.69 12.04 -23.12
CA GLY A 155 5.04 12.17 -21.71
C GLY A 155 3.96 11.65 -20.76
N VAL A 156 2.96 10.91 -21.24
CA VAL A 156 1.90 10.35 -20.41
C VAL A 156 2.33 8.99 -19.87
N LEU A 157 2.21 8.81 -18.56
CA LEU A 157 2.39 7.52 -17.90
C LEU A 157 1.38 6.50 -18.42
N THR A 158 1.89 5.45 -19.04
CA THR A 158 1.12 4.27 -19.43
C THR A 158 1.64 3.08 -18.64
N THR A 159 0.74 2.43 -17.89
CA THR A 159 1.02 1.08 -17.38
C THR A 159 0.80 0.13 -18.55
N ILE A 160 1.78 -0.71 -18.87
CA ILE A 160 1.60 -1.70 -19.93
C ILE A 160 0.68 -2.79 -19.37
N PRO A 161 -0.56 -2.98 -19.88
CA PRO A 161 -1.34 -4.14 -19.51
C PRO A 161 -0.60 -5.37 -20.03
N MET A 162 -0.62 -6.46 -19.26
CA MET A 162 0.03 -7.75 -19.55
C MET A 162 -0.20 -8.27 -20.98
N ALA A 163 -1.26 -7.82 -21.66
CA ALA A 163 -1.63 -8.23 -23.02
C ALA A 163 -0.72 -7.72 -24.16
N MET A 164 0.21 -6.78 -23.93
CA MET A 164 1.01 -6.15 -25.01
C MET A 164 2.51 -6.46 -24.95
N ALA A 165 2.97 -7.36 -24.09
CA ALA A 165 4.39 -7.73 -23.96
C ALA A 165 4.84 -8.88 -24.87
N GLY A 166 3.94 -9.40 -25.72
CA GLY A 166 4.23 -10.45 -26.69
C GLY A 166 4.01 -9.99 -28.13
N ALA A 167 5.00 -9.27 -28.68
CA ALA A 167 5.23 -9.11 -30.11
C ALA A 167 6.70 -8.72 -30.33
#